data_AF-A0A945PFJ0-F1
#
_entry.id   AF-A0A945PFJ0-F1
#
_cell.length_a   1.000
_cell.length_b   1.000
_cell.length_c   1.000
_cell.angle_alpha   90.00
_cell.angle_beta   90.00
_cell.angle_gamma   90.00
#
_symmetry.space_group_name_H-M   'P 1'
#
loop_
_entity.id
_entity.type
_entity.pdbx_description
1 polymer ?
#
loop_
_entity_poly.entity_id
_entity_poly.type
_entity_poly.pdbx_seq_one_letter_code
_entity_poly.pdbx_strand_id
1 'polypeptide(L)'
;MTLKSVYMVTDMEGVAGIDMWDPRRRDDAAMARGVYDRAEIQRLLTGEVNAAAQGLFDAGVVDIYINDGHGAGRTILVEELISGVKIARGTGRPRTLPGLVAGAQALVQVGMHAMAKTPDACLAHTMSKDQTVYRINGREVGEMQIAAYQCGQFGLPWIYTSGDSHACRESEAWVPNIVTAAVKEGLAEECAIHLAPVDARDLIRASIQQAVENWQAVDPLVASSPVTLEIERPETWAETPSGAQRVNETTHRWVADDAWSAMQWAMRGVENAAAPI
;
A
#
# COMPACT_ATOMS: atom_id res chain seq x y z
N MET A 1 -12.36 -13.66 18.47
CA MET A 1 -13.07 -14.03 17.22
C MET A 1 -12.03 -14.53 16.23
N THR A 2 -12.37 -15.47 15.34
CA THR A 2 -11.43 -15.92 14.30
C THR A 2 -11.47 -14.97 13.10
N LEU A 3 -10.30 -14.62 12.57
CA LEU A 3 -10.19 -13.83 11.35
C LEU A 3 -10.53 -14.72 10.15
N LYS A 4 -11.43 -14.25 9.29
CA LYS A 4 -12.00 -15.02 8.17
C LYS A 4 -11.92 -14.28 6.84
N SER A 5 -11.99 -12.95 6.84
CA SER A 5 -11.93 -12.12 5.64
C SER A 5 -10.84 -11.04 5.75
N VAL A 6 -9.94 -10.98 4.78
CA VAL A 6 -8.82 -10.04 4.73
C VAL A 6 -8.83 -9.25 3.43
N TYR A 7 -8.59 -7.95 3.55
CA TYR A 7 -8.27 -7.08 2.42
C TYR A 7 -6.75 -6.86 2.35
N MET A 8 -6.15 -7.24 1.23
CA MET A 8 -4.72 -7.14 0.97
C MET A 8 -4.46 -6.02 -0.04
N VAL A 9 -3.69 -5.01 0.37
CA VAL A 9 -3.14 -4.02 -0.56
C VAL A 9 -1.72 -4.42 -0.91
N THR A 10 -1.37 -4.34 -2.19
CA THR A 10 -0.05 -4.73 -2.67
C THR A 10 0.65 -3.58 -3.36
N ASP A 11 1.96 -3.52 -3.23
CA ASP A 11 2.81 -2.63 -4.02
C ASP A 11 4.10 -3.34 -4.45
N MET A 12 4.86 -2.73 -5.34
CA MET A 12 6.01 -3.37 -5.99
C MET A 12 7.33 -3.01 -5.31
N GLU A 13 7.49 -1.74 -4.95
CA GLU A 13 8.76 -1.13 -4.59
C GLU A 13 9.41 -1.78 -3.37
N GLY A 14 8.64 -2.41 -2.47
CA GLY A 14 9.14 -3.06 -1.26
C GLY A 14 9.60 -4.51 -1.41
N VAL A 15 9.33 -5.15 -2.54
CA VAL A 15 9.56 -6.59 -2.76
C VAL A 15 11.05 -6.96 -2.77
N ALA A 16 11.40 -8.14 -2.26
CA ALA A 16 12.76 -8.66 -2.35
C ALA A 16 13.19 -8.90 -3.81
N GLY A 17 14.40 -8.46 -4.16
CA GLY A 17 14.92 -8.47 -5.53
C GLY A 17 14.46 -7.30 -6.41
N ILE A 18 13.72 -6.33 -5.85
CA ILE A 18 13.35 -5.09 -6.57
C ILE A 18 14.04 -3.90 -5.91
N ASP A 19 14.94 -3.26 -6.65
CA ASP A 19 15.62 -2.01 -6.28
C ASP A 19 15.50 -0.93 -7.35
N MET A 20 14.95 -1.24 -8.53
CA MET A 20 14.74 -0.27 -9.60
C MET A 20 13.26 0.05 -9.80
N TRP A 21 13.02 1.25 -10.32
CA TRP A 21 11.69 1.67 -10.76
C TRP A 21 11.08 0.76 -11.85
N ASP A 22 9.75 0.62 -11.82
CA ASP A 22 9.00 -0.08 -12.88
C ASP A 22 9.36 0.47 -14.27
N PRO A 23 9.82 -0.38 -15.20
CA PRO A 23 10.34 0.06 -16.49
C PRO A 23 9.27 0.54 -17.47
N ARG A 24 7.96 0.51 -17.13
CA ARG A 24 6.85 0.92 -18.02
C ARG A 24 7.00 2.30 -18.67
N ARG A 25 7.78 3.20 -18.08
CA ARG A 25 8.03 4.56 -18.59
C ARG A 25 9.42 4.75 -19.19
N ARG A 26 10.23 3.70 -19.28
CA ARG A 26 11.54 3.73 -19.96
C ARG A 26 11.36 3.67 -21.47
N ASP A 27 12.31 4.22 -22.21
CA ASP A 27 12.32 4.19 -23.69
C ASP A 27 12.37 2.77 -24.26
N ASP A 28 12.93 1.83 -23.51
CA ASP A 28 13.05 0.42 -23.88
C ASP A 28 11.93 -0.47 -23.30
N ALA A 29 10.86 0.12 -22.74
CA ALA A 29 9.75 -0.62 -22.12
C ALA A 29 9.10 -1.65 -23.06
N ALA A 30 8.97 -1.29 -24.34
CA ALA A 30 8.40 -2.15 -25.39
C ALA A 30 9.44 -3.07 -26.06
N MET A 31 10.73 -2.93 -25.70
CA MET A 31 11.81 -3.77 -26.21
C MET A 31 11.91 -5.05 -25.36
N ALA A 32 12.59 -6.07 -25.90
CA ALA A 32 12.78 -7.36 -25.22
C ALA A 32 13.32 -7.21 -23.78
N ARG A 33 14.25 -6.27 -23.57
CA ARG A 33 14.81 -5.97 -22.25
C ARG A 33 13.76 -5.42 -21.28
N GLY A 34 13.03 -4.37 -21.66
CA GLY A 34 12.00 -3.79 -20.79
C GLY A 34 10.88 -4.77 -20.47
N VAL A 35 10.49 -5.61 -21.44
CA VAL A 35 9.50 -6.68 -21.22
C VAL A 35 10.03 -7.73 -20.24
N TYR A 36 11.31 -8.14 -20.36
CA TYR A 36 11.94 -9.08 -19.46
C TYR A 36 12.05 -8.54 -18.03
N ASP A 37 12.61 -7.33 -17.87
CA ASP A 37 12.77 -6.65 -16.57
C ASP A 37 11.41 -6.54 -15.87
N ARG A 38 10.37 -6.14 -16.61
CA ARG A 38 9.01 -6.05 -16.06
C ARG A 38 8.49 -7.42 -15.65
N ALA A 39 8.64 -8.45 -16.49
CA ALA A 39 8.15 -9.77 -16.18
C ALA A 39 8.83 -10.39 -14.93
N GLU A 40 10.11 -10.08 -14.70
CA GLU A 40 10.82 -10.47 -13.48
C GLU A 40 10.20 -9.82 -12.23
N ILE A 41 10.03 -8.50 -12.25
CA ILE A 41 9.33 -7.74 -11.20
C ILE A 41 7.95 -8.34 -10.88
N GLN A 42 7.18 -8.66 -11.92
CA GLN A 42 5.84 -9.23 -11.78
C GLN A 42 5.87 -10.61 -11.13
N ARG A 43 6.83 -11.48 -11.48
CA ARG A 43 7.03 -12.79 -10.84
C ARG A 43 7.46 -12.68 -9.38
N LEU A 44 8.32 -11.72 -9.06
CA LEU A 44 8.77 -11.47 -7.69
C LEU A 44 7.60 -11.06 -6.79
N LEU A 45 6.87 -10.01 -7.18
CA LEU A 45 5.69 -9.54 -6.44
C LEU A 45 4.60 -10.62 -6.32
N THR A 46 4.28 -11.30 -7.43
CA THR A 46 3.25 -12.36 -7.42
C THR A 46 3.65 -13.49 -6.46
N GLY A 47 4.93 -13.83 -6.38
CA GLY A 47 5.45 -14.82 -5.45
C GLY A 47 5.29 -14.42 -3.98
N GLU A 48 5.59 -13.17 -3.61
CA GLU A 48 5.37 -12.68 -2.23
C GLU A 48 3.89 -12.61 -1.87
N VAL A 49 3.05 -12.15 -2.80
CA VAL A 49 1.58 -12.12 -2.62
C VAL A 49 1.01 -13.54 -2.43
N ASN A 50 1.49 -14.51 -3.21
CA ASN A 50 1.10 -15.91 -3.04
C ASN A 50 1.57 -16.47 -1.69
N ALA A 51 2.76 -16.11 -1.21
CA ALA A 51 3.25 -16.54 0.09
C ALA A 51 2.42 -15.95 1.24
N ALA A 52 2.05 -14.67 1.15
CA ALA A 52 1.15 -14.02 2.09
C ALA A 52 -0.23 -14.68 2.09
N ALA A 53 -0.83 -14.90 0.92
CA ALA A 53 -2.13 -15.56 0.78
C ALA A 53 -2.11 -16.99 1.31
N GLN A 54 -1.06 -17.76 1.04
CA GLN A 54 -0.88 -19.11 1.59
C GLN A 54 -0.80 -19.08 3.12
N GLY A 55 -0.02 -18.16 3.70
CA GLY A 55 0.04 -17.99 5.16
C GLY A 55 -1.30 -17.64 5.79
N LEU A 56 -2.09 -16.77 5.13
CA LEU A 56 -3.46 -16.45 5.56
C LEU A 56 -4.37 -17.68 5.52
N PHE A 57 -4.33 -18.49 4.46
CA PHE A 57 -5.09 -19.73 4.38
C PHE A 57 -4.67 -20.74 5.45
N ASP A 58 -3.36 -20.89 5.69
CA ASP A 58 -2.81 -21.77 6.73
C ASP A 58 -3.29 -21.36 8.14
N ALA A 59 -3.46 -20.05 8.38
CA ALA A 59 -4.03 -19.50 9.61
C ALA A 59 -5.57 -19.55 9.67
N GLY A 60 -6.24 -20.11 8.66
CA GLY A 60 -7.68 -20.32 8.64
C GLY A 60 -8.54 -19.14 8.17
N VAL A 61 -7.93 -18.15 7.52
CA VAL A 61 -8.63 -17.12 6.71
C VAL A 61 -9.20 -17.81 5.47
N VAL A 62 -10.41 -17.45 5.04
CA VAL A 62 -11.12 -18.14 3.95
C VAL A 62 -11.55 -17.22 2.81
N ASP A 63 -11.46 -15.91 3.01
CA ASP A 63 -11.87 -14.91 2.03
C ASP A 63 -10.79 -13.83 1.93
N ILE A 64 -10.10 -13.77 0.79
CA ILE A 64 -8.96 -12.85 0.58
C ILE A 64 -9.23 -12.02 -0.66
N TYR A 65 -9.31 -10.70 -0.49
CA TYR A 65 -9.42 -9.73 -1.58
C TYR A 65 -8.09 -8.99 -1.74
N ILE A 66 -7.50 -9.12 -2.91
CA ILE A 66 -6.22 -8.49 -3.28
C ILE A 66 -6.51 -7.26 -4.11
N ASN A 67 -5.91 -6.13 -3.75
CA ASN A 67 -5.83 -4.93 -4.56
C ASN A 67 -4.40 -4.84 -5.12
N ASP A 68 -4.26 -5.03 -6.45
CA ASP A 68 -3.01 -4.80 -7.19
C ASP A 68 -2.71 -3.30 -7.19
N GLY A 69 -2.06 -2.77 -6.16
CA GLY A 69 -2.01 -1.33 -5.89
C GLY A 69 -1.02 -0.57 -6.76
N HIS A 70 0.04 -1.25 -7.22
CA HIS A 70 1.15 -0.61 -7.93
C HIS A 70 0.73 0.00 -9.27
N GLY A 71 0.92 1.32 -9.41
CA GLY A 71 0.83 2.07 -10.66
C GLY A 71 -0.39 1.76 -11.56
N ALA A 72 -0.23 0.90 -12.56
CA ALA A 72 -1.31 0.58 -13.51
C ALA A 72 -2.35 -0.41 -12.98
N GLY A 73 -2.13 -0.98 -11.78
CA GLY A 73 -2.91 -2.08 -11.26
C GLY A 73 -2.91 -3.27 -12.21
N ARG A 74 -1.75 -3.58 -12.79
CA ARG A 74 -1.53 -4.71 -13.69
C ARG A 74 -0.14 -5.30 -13.48
N THR A 75 0.27 -5.43 -12.23
CA THR A 75 1.60 -5.89 -11.84
C THR A 75 1.55 -7.36 -11.46
N ILE A 76 0.45 -7.84 -10.88
CA ILE A 76 0.26 -9.26 -10.57
C ILE A 76 0.04 -10.11 -11.83
N LEU A 77 0.74 -11.25 -11.90
CA LEU A 77 0.52 -12.32 -12.89
C LEU A 77 -0.66 -13.17 -12.44
N VAL A 78 -1.84 -12.95 -13.03
CA VAL A 78 -3.08 -13.58 -12.57
C VAL A 78 -3.12 -15.08 -12.84
N GLU A 79 -2.42 -15.52 -13.87
CA GLU A 79 -2.24 -16.93 -14.22
C GLU A 79 -1.33 -17.68 -13.23
N GLU A 80 -0.56 -16.96 -12.42
CA GLU A 80 0.31 -17.53 -11.38
C GLU A 80 -0.27 -17.36 -9.96
N LEU A 81 -1.42 -16.69 -9.81
CA LEU A 81 -2.04 -16.50 -8.49
C LEU A 81 -2.51 -17.82 -7.91
N ILE A 82 -2.29 -17.98 -6.60
CA ILE A 82 -2.82 -19.11 -5.83
C ILE A 82 -4.35 -19.16 -5.90
N SER A 83 -4.90 -20.37 -5.98
CA SER A 83 -6.36 -20.59 -5.98
C SER A 83 -7.01 -20.09 -4.68
N GLY A 84 -8.22 -19.53 -4.79
CA GLY A 84 -9.05 -19.13 -3.63
C GLY A 84 -9.04 -17.63 -3.32
N VAL A 85 -8.16 -16.85 -3.95
CA VAL A 85 -8.12 -15.39 -3.80
C VAL A 85 -9.02 -14.69 -4.83
N LYS A 86 -9.43 -13.45 -4.52
CA LYS A 86 -10.13 -12.54 -5.44
C LYS A 86 -9.24 -11.32 -5.66
N ILE A 87 -9.20 -10.78 -6.87
CA ILE A 87 -8.31 -9.64 -7.19
C ILE A 87 -9.07 -8.48 -7.85
N ALA A 88 -8.84 -7.27 -7.35
CA ALA A 88 -9.21 -6.00 -7.95
C ALA A 88 -8.00 -5.41 -8.69
N ARG A 89 -8.18 -5.10 -9.99
CA ARG A 89 -7.10 -4.63 -10.86
C ARG A 89 -7.60 -3.65 -11.93
N GLY A 90 -6.69 -2.88 -12.52
CA GLY A 90 -6.97 -1.91 -13.58
C GLY A 90 -6.83 -0.44 -13.15
N THR A 91 -6.89 0.47 -14.14
CA THR A 91 -6.61 1.91 -13.99
C THR A 91 -7.87 2.77 -13.83
N GLY A 92 -9.00 2.38 -14.42
CA GLY A 92 -10.29 3.08 -14.29
C GLY A 92 -10.99 2.80 -12.97
N ARG A 93 -10.30 3.00 -11.84
CA ARG A 93 -10.77 2.59 -10.51
C ARG A 93 -11.90 3.51 -10.03
N PRO A 94 -13.06 2.98 -9.61
CA PRO A 94 -14.17 3.78 -9.11
C PRO A 94 -13.92 4.38 -7.71
N ARG A 95 -12.94 3.83 -6.98
CA ARG A 95 -12.52 4.19 -5.62
C ARG A 95 -10.99 4.14 -5.50
N THR A 96 -10.42 4.74 -4.46
CA THR A 96 -9.00 4.68 -4.09
C THR A 96 -8.60 3.26 -3.73
N LEU A 97 -9.44 2.55 -2.96
CA LEU A 97 -9.28 1.15 -2.56
C LEU A 97 -10.34 0.26 -3.22
N PRO A 98 -10.18 -0.11 -4.51
CA PRO A 98 -11.12 -1.00 -5.17
C PRO A 98 -11.11 -2.39 -4.51
N GLY A 99 -12.29 -3.03 -4.44
CA GLY A 99 -12.42 -4.35 -3.83
C GLY A 99 -12.38 -4.35 -2.30
N LEU A 100 -12.26 -3.19 -1.64
CA LEU A 100 -12.60 -3.09 -0.23
C LEU A 100 -14.10 -3.36 -0.10
N VAL A 101 -14.46 -4.36 0.71
CA VAL A 101 -15.84 -4.81 0.94
C VAL A 101 -16.21 -4.59 2.41
N ALA A 102 -17.49 -4.34 2.69
CA ALA A 102 -17.95 -4.06 4.06
C ALA A 102 -17.69 -5.21 5.06
N GLY A 103 -17.52 -6.44 4.58
CA GLY A 103 -17.28 -7.63 5.40
C GLY A 103 -15.82 -7.97 5.69
N ALA A 104 -14.85 -7.24 5.12
CA ALA A 104 -13.44 -7.46 5.41
C ALA A 104 -13.13 -7.10 6.86
N GLN A 105 -12.31 -7.91 7.54
CA GLN A 105 -12.09 -7.80 8.98
C GLN A 105 -10.73 -7.22 9.35
N ALA A 106 -9.76 -7.22 8.43
CA ALA A 106 -8.44 -6.67 8.64
C ALA A 106 -7.81 -6.23 7.31
N LEU A 107 -6.90 -5.26 7.39
CA LEU A 107 -6.01 -4.84 6.32
C LEU A 107 -4.63 -5.50 6.51
N VAL A 108 -4.10 -6.05 5.42
CA VAL A 108 -2.68 -6.45 5.31
C VAL A 108 -2.06 -5.76 4.09
N GLN A 109 -0.77 -5.47 4.17
CA GLN A 109 -0.04 -4.80 3.08
C GLN A 109 1.22 -5.58 2.71
N VAL A 110 1.47 -5.76 1.40
CA VAL A 110 2.57 -6.60 0.89
C VAL A 110 3.37 -5.84 -0.16
N GLY A 111 4.70 -5.87 -0.05
CA GLY A 111 5.60 -5.23 -1.01
C GLY A 111 5.67 -3.71 -0.85
N MET A 112 5.47 -3.20 0.38
CA MET A 112 5.38 -1.77 0.65
C MET A 112 6.74 -1.07 0.77
N HIS A 113 6.77 0.21 0.43
CA HIS A 113 7.94 1.08 0.59
C HIS A 113 7.66 2.22 1.58
N ALA A 114 8.72 2.89 2.02
CA ALA A 114 8.61 4.04 2.91
C ALA A 114 8.09 5.29 2.17
N MET A 115 7.49 6.21 2.92
CA MET A 115 6.97 7.46 2.40
C MET A 115 8.05 8.36 1.79
N ALA A 116 7.64 9.33 0.98
CA ALA A 116 8.52 10.33 0.37
C ALA A 116 9.46 10.97 1.39
N LYS A 117 10.69 11.28 0.95
CA LYS A 117 11.74 11.92 1.76
C LYS A 117 12.24 11.11 2.97
N THR A 118 11.90 9.83 3.08
CA THR A 118 12.50 8.95 4.09
C THR A 118 13.99 8.74 3.76
N PRO A 119 14.92 9.13 4.66
CA PRO A 119 16.35 8.94 4.43
C PRO A 119 16.70 7.46 4.24
N ASP A 120 17.66 7.19 3.36
CA ASP A 120 18.25 5.87 3.09
C ASP A 120 17.28 4.78 2.59
N ALA A 121 15.99 5.10 2.44
CA ALA A 121 14.98 4.17 1.98
C ALA A 121 15.04 3.96 0.46
N CYS A 122 14.95 2.69 0.04
CA CYS A 122 14.92 2.32 -1.37
C CYS A 122 13.55 2.67 -1.97
N LEU A 123 13.55 3.38 -3.11
CA LEU A 123 12.35 3.77 -3.87
C LEU A 123 11.31 4.57 -3.06
N ALA A 124 11.76 5.33 -2.06
CA ALA A 124 10.88 6.09 -1.17
C ALA A 124 10.13 7.22 -1.91
N HIS A 125 8.80 7.19 -1.84
CA HIS A 125 7.91 8.17 -2.44
C HIS A 125 6.51 8.09 -1.82
N THR A 126 5.59 8.97 -2.23
CA THR A 126 4.17 8.88 -1.85
C THR A 126 3.31 9.26 -3.05
N MET A 127 2.58 8.30 -3.61
CA MET A 127 1.71 8.35 -4.80
C MET A 127 2.43 8.63 -6.12
N SER A 128 3.46 9.46 -6.10
CA SER A 128 4.25 9.87 -7.26
C SER A 128 5.71 10.06 -6.87
N LYS A 129 6.61 9.85 -7.83
CA LYS A 129 8.07 9.87 -7.63
C LYS A 129 8.65 11.27 -7.41
N ASP A 130 7.81 12.30 -7.53
CA ASP A 130 8.19 13.70 -7.40
C ASP A 130 8.40 14.12 -5.94
N GLN A 131 8.47 13.21 -4.97
CA GLN A 131 8.69 13.55 -3.56
C GLN A 131 7.58 14.45 -2.96
N THR A 132 6.35 14.31 -3.47
CA THR A 132 5.15 14.93 -2.89
C THR A 132 4.93 14.43 -1.45
N VAL A 133 4.68 15.35 -0.52
CA VAL A 133 4.39 15.06 0.89
C VAL A 133 2.89 15.10 1.13
N TYR A 134 2.37 14.08 1.80
CA TYR A 134 0.97 13.99 2.22
C TYR A 134 0.89 14.12 3.73
N ARG A 135 -0.12 14.83 4.23
CA ARG A 135 -0.40 14.91 5.67
C ARG A 135 -1.86 14.63 5.97
N ILE A 136 -2.11 13.83 7.00
CA ILE A 136 -3.43 13.65 7.60
C ILE A 136 -3.41 14.27 8.99
N ASN A 137 -4.27 15.25 9.23
CA ASN A 137 -4.33 16.00 10.51
C ASN A 137 -2.96 16.56 10.93
N GLY A 138 -2.21 17.07 9.96
CA GLY A 138 -0.88 17.66 10.16
C GLY A 138 0.27 16.68 10.36
N ARG A 139 0.01 15.36 10.40
CA ARG A 139 1.07 14.34 10.48
C ARG A 139 1.38 13.77 9.09
N GLU A 140 2.66 13.69 8.74
CA GLU A 140 3.12 13.15 7.45
C GLU A 140 2.79 11.66 7.33
N VAL A 141 2.30 11.27 6.16
CA VAL A 141 1.86 9.89 5.86
C VAL A 141 2.38 9.43 4.50
N GLY A 142 2.70 8.14 4.41
CA GLY A 142 2.91 7.42 3.17
C GLY A 142 1.64 6.72 2.68
N GLU A 143 1.79 5.95 1.60
CA GLU A 143 0.70 5.18 1.01
C GLU A 143 0.12 4.14 1.98
N MET A 144 0.99 3.56 2.81
CA MET A 144 0.60 2.59 3.83
C MET A 144 -0.44 3.17 4.80
N GLN A 145 -0.15 4.31 5.43
CA GLN A 145 -1.08 4.92 6.39
C GLN A 145 -2.29 5.51 5.69
N ILE A 146 -2.15 6.02 4.46
CA ILE A 146 -3.29 6.48 3.67
C ILE A 146 -4.32 5.36 3.47
N ALA A 147 -3.86 4.15 3.13
CA ALA A 147 -4.75 3.00 3.04
C ALA A 147 -5.27 2.55 4.41
N ALA A 148 -4.42 2.54 5.44
CA ALA A 148 -4.78 2.14 6.80
C ALA A 148 -5.84 3.07 7.42
N TYR A 149 -5.73 4.38 7.27
CA TYR A 149 -6.75 5.33 7.71
C TYR A 149 -8.08 5.13 7.00
N GLN A 150 -8.03 4.84 5.69
CA GLN A 150 -9.23 4.55 4.93
C GLN A 150 -9.92 3.25 5.38
N CYS A 151 -9.15 2.22 5.73
CA CYS A 151 -9.73 0.97 6.23
C CYS A 151 -10.19 1.10 7.70
N GLY A 152 -9.42 1.82 8.53
CA GLY A 152 -9.63 1.92 9.95
C GLY A 152 -10.93 2.62 10.34
N GLN A 153 -11.40 3.60 9.56
CA GLN A 153 -12.71 4.22 9.81
C GLN A 153 -13.89 3.25 9.67
N PHE A 154 -13.70 2.15 8.94
CA PHE A 154 -14.68 1.07 8.80
C PHE A 154 -14.41 -0.06 9.82
N GLY A 155 -13.51 0.17 10.77
CA GLY A 155 -13.18 -0.76 11.85
C GLY A 155 -12.14 -1.83 11.49
N LEU A 156 -11.47 -1.73 10.34
CA LEU A 156 -10.46 -2.71 9.93
C LEU A 156 -9.09 -2.34 10.52
N PRO A 157 -8.51 -3.13 11.44
CA PRO A 157 -7.14 -2.94 11.88
C PRO A 157 -6.14 -3.28 10.76
N TRP A 158 -5.05 -2.53 10.73
CA TRP A 158 -3.90 -2.80 9.86
C TRP A 158 -2.93 -3.71 10.60
N ILE A 159 -2.99 -5.00 10.32
CA ILE A 159 -2.36 -6.02 11.18
C ILE A 159 -1.01 -6.50 10.65
N TYR A 160 -0.68 -6.20 9.40
CA TYR A 160 0.51 -6.73 8.76
C TYR A 160 1.09 -5.83 7.66
N THR A 161 2.42 -5.77 7.59
CA THR A 161 3.18 -5.15 6.50
C THR A 161 4.39 -6.00 6.12
N SER A 162 4.57 -6.29 4.82
CA SER A 162 5.89 -6.70 4.30
C SER A 162 6.44 -5.67 3.32
N GLY A 163 7.77 -5.57 3.26
CA GLY A 163 8.45 -4.64 2.35
C GLY A 163 9.88 -4.31 2.76
N ASP A 164 10.31 -3.07 2.48
CA ASP A 164 11.57 -2.54 2.99
C ASP A 164 11.54 -2.43 4.53
N SER A 165 12.68 -2.64 5.18
CA SER A 165 12.90 -2.36 6.60
C SER A 165 12.44 -0.96 7.03
N HIS A 166 12.59 0.06 6.18
CA HIS A 166 12.10 1.42 6.43
C HIS A 166 10.56 1.45 6.47
N ALA A 167 9.90 0.74 5.56
CA ALA A 167 8.44 0.63 5.53
C ALA A 167 7.91 -0.11 6.77
N CYS A 168 8.64 -1.13 7.22
CA CYS A 168 8.32 -1.88 8.43
C CYS A 168 8.43 -0.99 9.69
N ARG A 169 9.54 -0.25 9.85
CA ARG A 169 9.72 0.72 10.95
C ARG A 169 8.67 1.82 10.92
N GLU A 170 8.33 2.31 9.72
CA GLU A 170 7.27 3.29 9.55
C GLU A 170 5.92 2.73 10.03
N SER A 171 5.58 1.50 9.64
CA SER A 171 4.35 0.83 10.07
C SER A 171 4.26 0.67 11.60
N GLU A 172 5.33 0.20 12.23
CA GLU A 172 5.44 -0.01 13.68
C GLU A 172 5.32 1.31 14.47
N ALA A 173 5.83 2.42 13.93
CA ALA A 173 5.70 3.74 14.54
C ALA A 173 4.26 4.30 14.50
N TRP A 174 3.39 3.69 13.69
CA TRP A 174 2.00 4.08 13.51
C TRP A 174 1.02 3.19 14.25
N VAL A 175 1.26 1.87 14.26
CA VAL A 175 0.33 0.88 14.78
C VAL A 175 1.04 -0.03 15.78
N PRO A 176 0.78 0.13 17.10
CA PRO A 176 1.28 -0.81 18.10
C PRO A 176 0.80 -2.23 17.81
N ASN A 177 1.65 -3.23 18.08
CA ASN A 177 1.38 -4.67 17.91
C ASN A 177 1.22 -5.15 16.45
N ILE A 178 1.41 -4.28 15.45
CA ILE A 178 1.48 -4.72 14.06
C ILE A 178 2.64 -5.70 13.87
N VAL A 179 2.44 -6.73 13.04
CA VAL A 179 3.51 -7.64 12.64
C VAL A 179 4.10 -7.18 11.31
N THR A 180 5.43 -7.17 11.21
CA THR A 180 6.13 -6.74 10.00
C THR A 180 7.07 -7.82 9.46
N ALA A 181 7.38 -7.73 8.17
CA ALA A 181 8.37 -8.57 7.49
C ALA A 181 9.27 -7.71 6.59
N ALA A 182 10.44 -7.34 7.10
CA ALA A 182 11.47 -6.66 6.34
C ALA A 182 12.17 -7.68 5.42
N VAL A 183 11.83 -7.64 4.12
CA VAL A 183 12.39 -8.56 3.11
C VAL A 183 13.59 -7.97 2.36
N LYS A 184 13.83 -6.68 2.57
CA LYS A 184 15.05 -5.97 2.15
C LYS A 184 15.35 -4.80 3.09
N GLU A 185 16.58 -4.33 3.06
CA GLU A 185 17.05 -3.15 3.77
C GLU A 185 17.54 -2.11 2.76
N GLY A 186 16.81 -0.99 2.64
CA GLY A 186 17.27 0.16 1.84
C GLY A 186 18.59 0.72 2.35
N LEU A 187 19.47 1.09 1.41
CA LEU A 187 20.73 1.78 1.67
C LEU A 187 20.77 3.17 1.03
N ALA A 188 20.07 3.36 -0.08
CA ALA A 188 19.96 4.61 -0.81
C ALA A 188 18.79 4.54 -1.82
N GLU A 189 18.57 5.62 -2.57
CA GLU A 189 17.74 5.55 -3.77
C GLU A 189 18.29 4.47 -4.72
N GLU A 190 17.42 3.53 -5.12
CA GLU A 190 17.73 2.38 -5.96
C GLU A 190 18.86 1.45 -5.46
N CYS A 191 19.10 1.39 -4.15
CA CYS A 191 20.10 0.52 -3.56
C CYS A 191 19.60 -0.13 -2.27
N ALA A 192 19.70 -1.45 -2.17
CA ALA A 192 19.25 -2.21 -1.00
C ALA A 192 20.00 -3.55 -0.84
N ILE A 193 19.97 -4.09 0.38
CA ILE A 193 20.35 -5.47 0.69
C ILE A 193 19.07 -6.31 0.70
N HIS A 194 19.02 -7.37 -0.10
CA HIS A 194 17.82 -8.20 -0.25
C HIS A 194 17.99 -9.57 0.40
N LEU A 195 16.90 -10.09 0.98
CA LEU A 195 16.77 -11.53 1.16
C LEU A 195 16.69 -12.20 -0.22
N ALA A 196 17.08 -13.48 -0.30
CA ALA A 196 16.75 -14.26 -1.49
C ALA A 196 15.22 -14.36 -1.61
N PRO A 197 14.62 -14.35 -2.81
CA PRO A 197 13.17 -14.39 -2.96
C PRO A 197 12.48 -15.56 -2.26
N VAL A 198 13.16 -16.72 -2.14
CA VAL A 198 12.65 -17.87 -1.38
C VAL A 198 12.57 -17.58 0.12
N ASP A 199 13.62 -16.97 0.68
CA ASP A 199 13.67 -16.62 2.11
C ASP A 199 12.67 -15.52 2.46
N ALA A 200 12.50 -14.53 1.57
CA ALA A 200 11.49 -13.48 1.70
C ALA A 200 10.07 -14.06 1.77
N ARG A 201 9.76 -15.02 0.89
CA ARG A 201 8.45 -15.70 0.87
C ARG A 201 8.22 -16.53 2.12
N ASP A 202 9.23 -17.26 2.59
CA ASP A 202 9.14 -18.04 3.82
C ASP A 202 8.93 -17.14 5.04
N LEU A 203 9.64 -16.02 5.13
CA LEU A 203 9.45 -15.00 6.15
C LEU A 203 8.01 -14.47 6.12
N ILE A 204 7.53 -14.01 4.96
CA ILE A 204 6.18 -13.47 4.79
C ILE A 204 5.11 -14.47 5.19
N ARG A 205 5.24 -15.73 4.75
CA ARG A 205 4.27 -16.78 5.08
C ARG A 205 4.21 -17.03 6.58
N ALA A 206 5.35 -17.04 7.27
CA ALA A 206 5.40 -17.29 8.71
C ALA A 206 4.89 -16.09 9.52
N SER A 207 5.34 -14.87 9.22
CA SER A 207 4.98 -13.67 9.99
C SER A 207 3.52 -13.27 9.78
N ILE A 208 2.94 -13.47 8.59
CA ILE A 208 1.51 -13.15 8.40
C ILE A 208 0.60 -14.08 9.22
N GLN A 209 1.02 -15.33 9.49
CA GLN A 209 0.30 -16.20 10.43
C GLN A 209 0.31 -15.64 11.84
N GLN A 210 1.45 -15.11 12.30
CA GLN A 210 1.56 -14.42 13.59
C GLN A 210 0.66 -13.18 13.64
N ALA A 211 0.55 -12.44 12.54
CA ALA A 211 -0.37 -11.31 12.43
C ALA A 211 -1.83 -11.74 12.62
N VAL A 212 -2.23 -12.87 12.00
CA VAL A 212 -3.57 -13.45 12.18
C VAL A 212 -3.80 -13.91 13.61
N GLU A 213 -2.81 -14.49 14.29
CA GLU A 213 -2.95 -14.89 15.69
C GLU A 213 -3.12 -13.68 16.62
N ASN A 214 -2.40 -12.59 16.35
CA ASN A 214 -2.38 -11.38 17.18
C ASN A 214 -3.39 -10.29 16.76
N TRP A 215 -4.19 -10.51 15.72
CA TRP A 215 -4.98 -9.46 15.07
C TRP A 215 -5.93 -8.69 16.00
N GLN A 216 -6.39 -9.32 17.09
CA GLN A 216 -7.28 -8.69 18.06
C GLN A 216 -6.58 -7.70 19.00
N ALA A 217 -5.24 -7.72 19.06
CA ALA A 217 -4.44 -6.79 19.83
C ALA A 217 -4.06 -5.52 19.05
N VAL A 218 -4.51 -5.41 17.80
CA VAL A 218 -4.23 -4.29 16.91
C VAL A 218 -5.50 -3.45 16.77
N ASP A 219 -5.41 -2.18 17.19
CA ASP A 219 -6.52 -1.24 17.04
C ASP A 219 -6.58 -0.66 15.61
N PRO A 220 -7.79 -0.41 15.06
CA PRO A 220 -7.93 0.33 13.81
C PRO A 220 -7.32 1.72 13.87
N LEU A 221 -6.59 2.10 12.81
CA LEU A 221 -6.05 3.45 12.67
C LEU A 221 -7.14 4.42 12.21
N VAL A 222 -7.65 5.25 13.12
CA VAL A 222 -8.75 6.19 12.85
C VAL A 222 -8.28 7.63 13.06
N ALA A 223 -8.54 8.50 12.08
CA ALA A 223 -8.25 9.92 12.18
C ALA A 223 -9.35 10.63 12.99
N SER A 224 -8.96 11.61 13.81
CA SER A 224 -9.93 12.47 14.49
C SER A 224 -10.68 13.34 13.47
N SER A 225 -11.99 13.44 13.61
CA SER A 225 -12.83 14.32 12.79
C SER A 225 -12.81 15.77 13.30
N PRO A 226 -12.83 16.81 12.43
CA PRO A 226 -12.78 16.70 10.97
C PRO A 226 -11.40 16.25 10.48
N VAL A 227 -11.38 15.45 9.42
CA VAL A 227 -10.15 14.97 8.79
C VAL A 227 -9.66 16.00 7.78
N THR A 228 -8.40 16.39 7.93
CA THR A 228 -7.70 17.28 6.99
C THR A 228 -6.67 16.48 6.21
N LEU A 229 -6.74 16.53 4.89
CA LEU A 229 -5.74 15.96 3.98
C LEU A 229 -5.01 17.11 3.29
N GLU A 230 -3.71 17.19 3.51
CA GLU A 230 -2.84 18.15 2.82
C GLU A 230 -1.93 17.44 1.84
N ILE A 231 -1.77 18.03 0.65
CA ILE A 231 -0.85 17.56 -0.37
C ILE A 231 0.10 18.72 -0.70
N GLU A 232 1.38 18.52 -0.41
CA GLU A 232 2.46 19.46 -0.67
C GLU A 232 3.36 18.91 -1.78
N ARG A 233 3.36 19.59 -2.92
CA ARG A 233 4.25 19.27 -4.05
C ARG A 233 5.56 20.04 -3.93
N PRO A 234 6.67 19.55 -4.49
CA PRO A 234 7.90 20.36 -4.57
C PRO A 234 7.73 21.59 -5.46
N GLU A 235 6.90 21.46 -6.50
CA GLU A 235 6.60 22.54 -7.43
C GLU A 235 5.26 23.23 -7.12
N THR A 236 5.17 24.51 -7.49
CA THR A 236 3.95 25.31 -7.35
C THR A 236 2.79 24.71 -8.14
N TRP A 237 1.62 24.65 -7.53
CA TRP A 237 0.40 24.22 -8.21
C TRP A 237 -0.09 25.31 -9.17
N ALA A 238 -0.15 24.97 -10.46
CA ALA A 238 -0.69 25.84 -11.50
C ALA A 238 -2.14 26.29 -11.21
N GLU A 239 -2.97 25.37 -10.71
CA GLU A 239 -4.38 25.62 -10.41
C GLU A 239 -4.77 24.99 -9.07
N THR A 240 -5.83 25.51 -8.47
CA THR A 240 -6.42 24.89 -7.27
C THR A 240 -7.34 23.74 -7.69
N PRO A 241 -7.06 22.49 -7.28
CA PRO A 241 -7.94 21.37 -7.62
C PRO A 241 -9.36 21.54 -7.06
N SER A 242 -10.32 20.88 -7.69
CA SER A 242 -11.70 20.86 -7.19
C SER A 242 -11.77 20.37 -5.73
N GLY A 243 -12.54 21.09 -4.91
CA GLY A 243 -12.72 20.80 -3.49
C GLY A 243 -11.55 21.20 -2.59
N ALA A 244 -10.42 21.62 -3.16
CA ALA A 244 -9.24 21.97 -2.40
C ALA A 244 -9.28 23.43 -1.93
N GLN A 245 -8.84 23.66 -0.70
CA GLN A 245 -8.45 24.98 -0.20
C GLN A 245 -6.96 25.17 -0.45
N ARG A 246 -6.57 26.28 -1.09
CA ARG A 246 -5.15 26.63 -1.25
C ARG A 246 -4.61 27.12 0.09
N VAL A 247 -3.63 26.40 0.66
CA VAL A 247 -2.95 26.80 1.90
C VAL A 247 -1.80 27.75 1.58
N ASN A 248 -1.02 27.41 0.56
CA ASN A 248 0.04 28.25 -0.01
C ASN A 248 0.27 27.88 -1.49
N GLU A 249 1.41 28.26 -2.08
CA GLU A 249 1.72 27.99 -3.49
C GLU A 249 1.94 26.50 -3.81
N THR A 250 2.44 25.73 -2.86
CA THR A 250 2.81 24.31 -3.01
C THR A 250 1.86 23.34 -2.28
N THR A 251 1.00 23.85 -1.39
CA THR A 251 0.13 23.04 -0.52
C THR A 251 -1.35 23.32 -0.73
N HIS A 252 -2.10 22.24 -0.92
CA HIS A 252 -3.57 22.24 -0.97
C HIS A 252 -4.15 21.34 0.11
N ARG A 253 -5.32 21.72 0.64
CA ARG A 253 -6.01 21.02 1.73
C ARG A 253 -7.43 20.64 1.34
N TRP A 254 -7.82 19.41 1.65
CA TRP A 254 -9.21 18.94 1.66
C TRP A 254 -9.64 18.69 3.10
N VAL A 255 -10.90 18.97 3.40
CA VAL A 255 -11.49 18.74 4.72
C VAL A 255 -12.76 17.92 4.54
N ALA A 256 -12.87 16.82 5.25
CA ALA A 256 -14.05 15.95 5.25
C ALA A 256 -14.30 15.37 6.64
N ASP A 257 -15.45 14.72 6.83
CA ASP A 257 -15.82 14.13 8.12
C ASP A 257 -14.93 12.94 8.49
N ASP A 258 -14.39 12.24 7.48
CA ASP A 258 -13.63 11.01 7.62
C ASP A 258 -12.54 10.86 6.54
N ALA A 259 -11.66 9.86 6.73
CA ALA A 259 -10.51 9.64 5.86
C ALA A 259 -10.88 9.09 4.48
N TRP A 260 -12.00 8.34 4.36
CA TRP A 260 -12.49 7.83 3.08
C TRP A 260 -12.88 9.00 2.19
N SER A 261 -13.72 9.86 2.72
CA SER A 261 -14.28 11.01 2.03
C SER A 261 -13.19 11.99 1.62
N ALA A 262 -12.23 12.30 2.51
CA ALA A 262 -11.10 13.15 2.19
C ALA A 262 -10.26 12.59 1.03
N MET A 263 -9.92 11.30 1.07
CA MET A 263 -9.11 10.65 0.03
C MET A 263 -9.85 10.50 -1.29
N GLN A 264 -11.11 10.10 -1.25
CA GLN A 264 -11.97 9.98 -2.42
C GLN A 264 -12.14 11.32 -3.13
N TRP A 265 -12.28 12.40 -2.35
CA TRP A 265 -12.41 13.72 -2.92
C TRP A 265 -11.09 14.19 -3.54
N ALA A 266 -9.98 14.11 -2.80
CA ALA A 266 -8.69 14.60 -3.28
C ALA A 266 -8.12 13.78 -4.45
N MET A 267 -8.28 12.45 -4.44
CA MET A 267 -7.65 11.57 -5.43
C MET A 267 -8.56 11.21 -6.61
N ARG A 268 -9.89 11.27 -6.43
CA ARG A 268 -10.86 10.85 -7.45
C ARG A 268 -11.86 11.95 -7.82
N GLY A 269 -11.85 13.09 -7.14
CA GLY A 269 -12.85 14.15 -7.36
C GLY A 269 -14.27 13.75 -6.93
N VAL A 270 -14.40 12.69 -6.12
CA VAL A 270 -15.71 12.18 -5.67
C VAL A 270 -16.01 12.70 -4.28
N GLU A 271 -16.82 13.74 -4.21
CA GLU A 271 -17.39 14.24 -2.95
C GLU A 271 -18.45 13.25 -2.43
N ASN A 272 -18.53 13.04 -1.11
CA ASN A 272 -19.50 12.13 -0.47
C ASN A 272 -19.49 10.70 -1.06
N ALA A 273 -18.30 10.13 -1.25
CA ALA A 273 -18.17 8.78 -1.75
C ALA A 273 -18.87 7.78 -0.82
N ALA A 274 -19.82 7.02 -1.36
CA ALA A 274 -20.48 5.96 -0.61
C ALA A 274 -19.44 5.01 0.00
N ALA A 275 -19.75 4.54 1.22
CA ALA A 275 -18.98 3.54 1.93
C ALA A 275 -18.79 2.27 1.07
N PRO A 276 -17.72 1.50 1.32
CA PRO A 276 -17.57 0.16 0.75
C PRO A 276 -18.83 -0.68 0.97
N ILE A 277 -19.26 -1.41 -0.06
CA ILE A 277 -20.43 -2.32 -0.03
C ILE A 277 -19.97 -3.71 0.43
#